data_AF-A0A3B9VQR7-F1
#
_entry.id   AF-A0A3B9VQR7-F1
#
_cell.length_a   1.000
_cell.length_b   1.000
_cell.length_c   1.000
_cell.angle_alpha   90.00
_cell.angle_beta   90.00
_cell.angle_gamma   90.00
#
_symmetry.space_group_name_H-M   'P 1'
#
loop_
_entity.id
_entity.type
_entity.pdbx_description
1 polymer ?
#
loop_
_entity_poly.entity_id
_entity_poly.type
_entity_poly.pdbx_seq_one_letter_code
_entity_poly.pdbx_strand_id
1 'polypeptide(L)'
;MFYYSTISRKKIIHHMSCPAADRIRDENIECFETLQEAYEEGYRLCRHCSLLARQYRKGESDSCTYSQEKGIAFFYTDQALVVTTSFSKWKIVPSEDGLRLQLYHQNTHRSAHDWESLIPGYHLQNAKRDTIQGYLEYIAEHDDYRLRNPVQTNPKTKKKDSTPPKKGTRRYKKQQRREEIRTKKYSIRRTLDLIDGLHCQKTGLQPA
;
A
#
# COMPACT_ATOMS: atom_id res chain seq x y z
N MET A 1 -12.94 0.88 14.04
CA MET A 1 -13.48 1.96 14.90
C MET A 1 -12.39 2.69 15.66
N PHE A 2 -12.27 3.99 15.38
CA PHE A 2 -11.33 4.92 15.98
C PHE A 2 -12.08 6.12 16.54
N TYR A 3 -11.84 6.45 17.81
CA TYR A 3 -12.60 7.46 18.53
C TYR A 3 -11.83 8.78 18.64
N TYR A 4 -12.53 9.90 18.54
CA TYR A 4 -11.98 11.22 18.81
C TYR A 4 -12.95 12.07 19.61
N SER A 5 -12.43 13.16 20.17
CA SER A 5 -13.24 14.14 20.88
C SER A 5 -13.58 15.31 19.94
N THR A 6 -14.86 15.62 19.82
CA THR A 6 -15.37 16.75 19.01
C THR A 6 -14.93 18.12 19.53
N ILE A 7 -14.64 18.22 20.84
CA ILE A 7 -14.15 19.45 21.48
C ILE A 7 -12.65 19.67 21.19
N SER A 8 -11.90 18.59 20.96
CA SER A 8 -10.45 18.65 20.84
C SER A 8 -10.00 19.16 19.48
N ARG A 9 -9.33 20.32 19.46
CA ARG A 9 -8.73 20.87 18.23
C ARG A 9 -7.49 20.11 17.73
N LYS A 10 -6.97 19.14 18.49
CA LYS A 10 -5.70 18.48 18.18
C LYS A 10 -5.78 17.43 17.06
N LYS A 11 -6.99 17.15 16.55
CA LYS A 11 -7.28 16.15 15.52
C LYS A 11 -6.57 14.80 15.78
N ILE A 12 -6.80 14.24 16.97
CA ILE A 12 -6.20 12.97 17.40
C ILE A 12 -7.30 11.91 17.52
N ILE A 13 -7.09 10.77 16.90
CA ILE A 13 -7.94 9.58 17.04
C ILE A 13 -7.27 8.51 17.90
N HIS A 14 -8.09 7.71 18.55
CA HIS A 14 -7.71 6.71 19.53
C HIS A 14 -8.34 5.37 19.19
N HIS A 15 -7.63 4.28 19.50
CA HIS A 15 -8.25 2.96 19.52
C HIS A 15 -9.16 2.82 20.74
N MET A 16 -10.18 1.95 20.67
CA MET A 16 -11.12 1.71 21.79
C MET A 16 -10.42 1.37 23.10
N SER A 17 -9.31 0.63 23.02
CA SER A 17 -8.53 0.19 24.18
C SER A 17 -7.55 1.26 24.70
N CYS A 18 -7.69 2.52 24.30
CA CYS A 18 -6.79 3.60 24.71
C CYS A 18 -7.32 4.27 25.97
N PRO A 19 -6.52 4.41 27.05
CA PRO A 19 -6.95 5.12 28.25
C PRO A 19 -7.34 6.58 28.02
N ALA A 20 -6.90 7.19 26.91
CA ALA A 20 -7.30 8.53 26.52
C ALA A 20 -8.67 8.56 25.83
N ALA A 21 -9.08 7.47 25.15
CA ALA A 21 -10.43 7.33 24.63
C ALA A 21 -11.44 7.21 25.77
N ASP A 22 -11.14 6.41 26.79
CA ASP A 22 -12.00 6.18 27.98
C ASP A 22 -12.29 7.46 28.78
N ARG A 23 -11.49 8.52 28.60
CA ARG A 23 -11.66 9.80 29.30
C ARG A 23 -12.49 10.81 28.49
N ILE A 24 -12.81 10.50 27.24
CA ILE A 24 -13.68 11.35 26.42
C ILE A 24 -15.10 11.18 26.96
N ARG A 25 -15.80 12.28 27.21
CA ARG A 25 -17.20 12.24 27.64
C ARG A 25 -18.06 11.71 26.49
N ASP A 26 -19.02 10.84 26.80
CA ASP A 26 -19.92 10.20 25.82
C ASP A 26 -20.64 11.22 24.93
N GLU A 27 -20.99 12.39 25.45
CA GLU A 27 -21.63 13.47 24.69
C GLU A 27 -20.75 14.07 23.57
N ASN A 28 -19.44 13.87 23.65
CA ASN A 28 -18.45 14.51 22.79
C ASN A 28 -17.54 13.50 22.08
N ILE A 29 -17.93 12.23 22.05
CA ILE A 29 -17.19 11.17 21.37
C ILE A 29 -17.82 10.88 20.01
N GLU A 30 -16.99 10.91 18.97
CA GLU A 30 -17.36 10.46 17.63
C GLU A 30 -16.32 9.44 17.15
N CYS A 31 -16.65 8.70 16.09
CA CYS A 31 -15.77 7.68 15.55
C CYS A 31 -15.66 7.68 14.03
N PHE A 32 -14.52 7.18 13.56
CA PHE A 32 -14.30 6.74 12.18
C PHE A 32 -14.29 5.21 12.14
N GLU A 33 -14.75 4.63 11.03
CA GLU A 33 -14.72 3.17 10.87
C GLU A 33 -13.28 2.72 10.58
N THR A 34 -12.63 3.40 9.64
CA THR A 34 -11.29 3.08 9.17
C THR A 34 -10.26 4.16 9.50
N LEU A 35 -8.97 3.79 9.54
CA LEU A 35 -7.89 4.78 9.66
C LEU A 35 -7.79 5.71 8.47
N GLN A 36 -8.13 5.22 7.29
CA GLN A 36 -7.99 5.97 6.06
C GLN A 36 -8.94 7.17 6.03
N GLU A 37 -10.20 6.98 6.41
CA GLU A 37 -11.18 8.06 6.57
C GLU A 37 -10.67 9.14 7.52
N ALA A 38 -10.15 8.73 8.68
CA ALA A 38 -9.59 9.66 9.65
C ALA A 38 -8.41 10.47 9.07
N TYR A 39 -7.53 9.83 8.29
CA TYR A 39 -6.40 10.50 7.64
C TYR A 39 -6.83 11.50 6.56
N GLU A 40 -7.89 11.19 5.80
CA GLU A 40 -8.47 12.08 4.79
C GLU A 40 -9.06 13.34 5.42
N GLU A 41 -9.69 13.20 6.60
CA GLU A 41 -10.16 14.32 7.44
C GLU A 41 -9.03 15.08 8.19
N GLY A 42 -7.79 14.63 8.01
CA GLY A 42 -6.59 15.22 8.60
C GLY A 42 -6.40 14.91 10.09
N TYR A 43 -7.07 13.87 10.60
CA TYR A 43 -6.76 13.31 11.91
C TYR A 43 -5.48 12.49 11.86
N ARG A 44 -4.89 12.28 13.04
CA ARG A 44 -3.74 11.39 13.21
C ARG A 44 -3.94 10.47 14.39
N LEU A 45 -3.27 9.34 14.35
CA LEU A 45 -3.34 8.39 15.44
C LEU A 45 -2.63 8.91 16.68
N CYS A 46 -3.24 8.68 17.84
CA CYS A 46 -2.58 8.86 19.12
C CYS A 46 -1.26 8.09 19.14
N ARG A 47 -0.20 8.72 19.65
CA ARG A 47 1.14 8.14 19.75
C ARG A 47 1.17 6.82 20.53
N HIS A 48 0.22 6.58 21.43
CA HIS A 48 0.11 5.33 22.18
C HIS A 48 -0.66 4.26 21.41
N CYS A 49 -1.66 4.66 20.63
CA CYS A 49 -2.40 3.76 19.76
C CYS A 49 -1.57 3.32 18.56
N SER A 50 -0.61 4.14 18.13
CA SER A 50 0.12 3.91 16.88
C SER A 50 1.17 2.83 17.09
N LEU A 51 0.90 1.65 16.52
CA LEU A 51 1.88 0.56 16.48
C LEU A 51 3.18 1.03 15.84
N LEU A 52 3.08 1.79 14.73
CA LEU A 52 4.23 2.33 14.05
C LEU A 52 5.03 3.30 14.95
N ALA A 53 4.37 4.25 15.61
CA ALA A 53 5.05 5.19 16.51
C ALA A 53 5.68 4.51 17.73
N ARG A 54 5.04 3.45 18.24
CA ARG A 54 5.57 2.63 19.34
C ARG A 54 6.82 1.88 18.91
N GLN A 55 6.78 1.22 17.76
CA GLN A 55 7.94 0.49 17.24
C GLN A 55 9.08 1.43 16.88
N TYR A 56 8.77 2.55 16.23
CA TYR A 56 9.76 3.53 15.81
C TYR A 56 10.56 4.03 17.02
N ARG A 57 9.90 4.49 18.09
CA ARG A 57 10.59 4.93 19.31
C ARG A 57 11.35 3.82 20.04
N LYS A 58 10.86 2.57 19.99
CA LYS A 58 11.53 1.45 20.65
C LYS A 58 12.81 1.03 19.93
N GLY A 59 12.81 1.07 18.60
CA GLY A 59 13.90 0.59 17.75
C GLY A 59 14.72 1.69 17.08
N GLU A 60 14.54 2.96 17.44
CA GLU A 60 15.16 4.09 16.74
C GLU A 60 16.68 3.97 16.65
N SER A 61 17.34 3.58 17.76
CA SER A 61 18.79 3.44 17.83
C SER A 61 19.33 2.34 16.91
N ASP A 62 18.71 1.17 16.94
CA ASP A 62 19.16 -0.02 16.21
C ASP A 62 18.90 0.15 14.70
N SER A 63 17.72 0.65 14.35
CA SER A 63 17.34 0.89 12.96
C SER A 63 18.16 2.01 12.33
N CYS A 64 18.53 3.06 13.07
CA CYS A 64 19.42 4.11 12.57
C CYS A 64 20.84 3.56 12.28
N THR A 65 21.39 2.73 13.17
CA THR A 65 22.70 2.11 12.96
C THR A 65 22.68 1.22 11.71
N TYR A 66 21.67 0.37 11.59
CA TYR A 66 21.48 -0.50 10.42
C TYR A 66 21.31 0.29 9.11
N SER A 67 20.56 1.40 9.17
CA SER A 67 20.34 2.29 8.03
C SER A 67 21.64 2.89 7.50
N GLN A 68 22.53 3.33 8.40
CA GLN A 68 23.84 3.87 8.03
C GLN A 68 24.73 2.79 7.38
N GLU A 69 24.76 1.59 7.93
CA GLU A 69 25.54 0.47 7.39
C GLU A 69 25.07 0.02 6.02
N LYS A 70 23.76 0.01 5.77
CA LYS A 70 23.16 -0.49 4.53
C LYS A 70 22.83 0.59 3.49
N GLY A 71 23.08 1.86 3.80
CA GLY A 71 22.75 2.97 2.91
C GLY A 71 21.24 3.12 2.66
N ILE A 72 20.43 2.83 3.67
CA ILE A 72 18.97 2.95 3.62
C ILE A 72 18.58 4.25 4.29
N ALA A 73 17.90 5.17 3.60
CA ALA A 73 17.33 6.36 4.23
C ALA A 73 15.88 6.08 4.63
N PHE A 74 15.47 6.49 5.82
CA PHE A 74 14.06 6.47 6.20
C PHE A 74 13.66 7.72 6.97
N PHE A 75 12.39 8.09 6.89
CA PHE A 75 11.82 9.16 7.69
C PHE A 75 10.42 8.80 8.17
N TYR A 76 10.15 9.14 9.42
CA TYR A 76 8.87 8.88 10.07
C TYR A 76 7.88 10.01 9.83
N THR A 77 6.64 9.65 9.52
CA THR A 77 5.48 10.55 9.48
C THR A 77 4.36 9.99 10.34
N ASP A 78 3.37 10.81 10.68
CA ASP A 78 2.22 10.38 11.49
C ASP A 78 1.44 9.20 10.84
N GLN A 79 1.50 9.05 9.51
CA GLN A 79 0.78 8.03 8.74
C GLN A 79 1.66 6.83 8.33
N ALA A 80 2.94 7.07 8.05
CA ALA A 80 3.81 6.08 7.41
C ALA A 80 5.28 6.27 7.80
N LEU A 81 6.05 5.19 7.75
CA LEU A 81 7.51 5.24 7.71
C LEU A 81 7.93 5.07 6.26
N VAL A 82 8.45 6.15 5.67
CA VAL A 82 8.88 6.14 4.28
C VAL A 82 10.34 5.71 4.24
N VAL A 83 10.64 4.71 3.42
CA VAL A 83 11.98 4.13 3.29
C VAL A 83 12.42 4.28 1.83
N THR A 84 13.62 4.80 1.63
CA THR A 84 14.22 5.02 0.32
C THR A 84 15.62 4.41 0.32
N THR A 85 15.88 3.59 -0.69
CA THR A 85 17.22 3.06 -0.97
C THR A 85 17.67 3.58 -2.34
N SER A 86 18.90 3.26 -2.72
CA SER A 86 19.41 3.56 -4.07
C SER A 86 18.62 2.87 -5.19
N PHE A 87 17.89 1.79 -4.89
CA PHE A 87 17.23 0.94 -5.89
C PHE A 87 15.70 1.02 -5.86
N SER A 88 15.12 1.32 -4.70
CA SER A 88 13.68 1.16 -4.47
C SER A 88 13.16 2.15 -3.44
N LYS A 89 11.84 2.35 -3.48
CA LYS A 89 11.11 3.22 -2.54
C LYS A 89 9.99 2.40 -1.91
N TRP A 90 9.84 2.55 -0.60
CA TRP A 90 8.90 1.78 0.20
C TRP A 90 8.18 2.66 1.20
N LYS A 91 7.04 2.16 1.67
CA LYS A 91 6.29 2.72 2.78
C LYS A 91 5.85 1.61 3.72
N ILE A 92 6.14 1.75 5.00
CA ILE A 92 5.59 0.89 6.04
C ILE A 92 4.44 1.66 6.68
N VAL A 93 3.23 1.13 6.54
CA VAL A 93 1.99 1.81 6.94
C VAL A 93 1.20 0.90 7.87
N PRO A 94 0.54 1.43 8.91
CA PRO A 94 -0.43 0.66 9.66
C PRO A 94 -1.53 0.13 8.74
N SER A 95 -1.99 -1.09 8.99
CA SER A 95 -3.21 -1.65 8.37
C SER A 95 -4.42 -0.77 8.67
N GLU A 96 -5.52 -0.93 7.95
CA GLU A 96 -6.79 -0.20 8.21
C GLU A 96 -7.27 -0.31 9.66
N ASP A 97 -7.05 -1.45 10.31
CA ASP A 97 -7.37 -1.67 11.74
C ASP A 97 -6.32 -1.08 12.71
N GLY A 98 -5.18 -0.61 12.21
CA GLY A 98 -4.07 -0.06 13.00
C GLY A 98 -3.25 -1.08 13.82
N LEU A 99 -3.66 -2.35 13.84
CA LEU A 99 -3.07 -3.40 14.69
C LEU A 99 -1.85 -4.11 14.08
N ARG A 100 -1.64 -3.97 12.77
CA ARG A 100 -0.54 -4.61 12.04
C ARG A 100 0.14 -3.59 11.16
N LEU A 101 1.40 -3.84 10.81
CA LEU A 101 2.12 -3.07 9.79
C LEU A 101 2.03 -3.79 8.45
N GLN A 102 1.95 -3.01 7.39
CA GLN A 102 1.94 -3.46 6.01
C GLN A 102 3.06 -2.76 5.25
N LEU A 103 3.74 -3.51 4.38
CA LEU A 103 4.81 -2.99 3.54
C LEU A 103 4.29 -2.72 2.13
N TYR A 104 4.53 -1.51 1.65
CA TYR A 104 4.18 -1.06 0.32
C TYR A 104 5.45 -0.76 -0.47
N HIS A 105 5.50 -1.22 -1.71
CA HIS A 105 6.64 -1.05 -2.61
C HIS A 105 6.26 -0.18 -3.80
N GLN A 106 7.12 0.76 -4.18
CA GLN A 106 6.96 1.53 -5.41
C GLN A 106 7.63 0.80 -6.56
N ASN A 107 6.84 0.38 -7.55
CA ASN A 107 7.41 -0.22 -8.76
C ASN A 107 8.18 0.82 -9.59
N THR A 108 9.28 0.38 -10.19
CA THR A 108 10.06 1.17 -11.15
C THR A 108 9.25 1.48 -12.42
N HIS A 109 8.23 0.69 -12.73
CA HIS A 109 7.31 0.90 -13.85
C HIS A 109 5.86 0.78 -13.38
N ARG A 110 5.02 1.76 -13.73
CA ARG A 110 3.60 1.75 -13.39
C ARG A 110 2.92 0.52 -13.96
N SER A 111 2.44 -0.35 -13.08
CA SER A 111 1.71 -1.55 -13.44
C SER A 111 0.21 -1.32 -13.32
N ALA A 112 -0.59 -2.12 -14.04
CA ALA A 112 -2.04 -2.14 -13.84
C ALA A 112 -2.46 -2.69 -12.46
N HIS A 113 -1.55 -3.01 -11.54
CA HIS A 113 -1.89 -3.28 -10.15
C HIS A 113 -1.63 -2.07 -9.24
N ASP A 114 -0.90 -1.07 -9.70
CA ASP A 114 -0.54 0.10 -8.90
C ASP A 114 -1.72 1.10 -8.75
N TRP A 115 -2.78 0.94 -9.57
CA TRP A 115 -4.01 1.75 -9.46
C TRP A 115 -5.04 1.17 -8.50
N GLU A 116 -4.99 -0.14 -8.22
CA GLU A 116 -5.88 -0.82 -7.25
C GLU A 116 -5.36 -0.69 -5.81
N SER A 117 -4.17 -0.14 -5.62
CA SER A 117 -3.57 -0.05 -4.29
C SER A 117 -4.11 1.14 -3.50
N LEU A 118 -4.31 0.92 -2.19
CA LEU A 118 -4.70 1.95 -1.23
C LEU A 118 -3.75 3.17 -1.25
N ILE A 119 -2.47 2.95 -1.54
CA ILE A 119 -1.47 4.01 -1.62
C ILE A 119 -1.13 4.25 -3.09
N PRO A 120 -1.49 5.40 -3.67
CA PRO A 120 -1.26 5.68 -5.08
C PRO A 120 0.21 5.52 -5.49
N GLY A 121 0.44 4.70 -6.52
CA GLY A 121 1.78 4.46 -7.07
C GLY A 121 2.65 3.49 -6.25
N TYR A 122 2.10 2.90 -5.18
CA TYR A 122 2.71 1.79 -4.46
C TYR A 122 1.84 0.54 -4.62
N HIS A 123 2.38 -0.64 -4.35
CA HIS A 123 1.60 -1.87 -4.24
C HIS A 123 1.92 -2.58 -2.94
N LEU A 124 0.94 -3.32 -2.41
CA LEU A 124 1.11 -4.09 -1.18
C LEU A 124 2.08 -5.25 -1.44
N GLN A 125 3.21 -5.22 -0.73
CA GLN A 125 4.17 -6.31 -0.74
C GLN A 125 3.72 -7.39 0.23
N ASN A 126 3.68 -8.64 -0.24
CA ASN A 126 3.36 -9.79 0.62
C ASN A 126 4.58 -10.20 1.46
N ALA A 127 5.02 -9.29 2.33
CA ALA A 127 6.04 -9.53 3.35
C ALA A 127 5.42 -9.19 4.70
N LYS A 128 5.34 -10.19 5.59
CA LYS A 128 4.82 -10.00 6.95
C LYS A 128 5.99 -9.97 7.91
N ARG A 129 6.18 -8.83 8.58
CA ARG A 129 7.16 -8.65 9.64
C ARG A 129 6.49 -7.94 10.81
N ASP A 130 6.94 -8.29 12.02
CA ASP A 130 6.37 -7.74 13.24
C ASP A 130 7.10 -6.48 13.71
N THR A 131 8.31 -6.22 13.20
CA THR A 131 9.17 -5.11 13.60
C THR A 131 9.58 -4.25 12.40
N ILE A 132 9.78 -2.95 12.63
CA ILE A 132 10.39 -2.04 11.63
C ILE A 132 11.73 -2.58 11.16
N GLN A 133 12.59 -3.03 12.08
CA GLN A 133 13.89 -3.62 11.76
C GLN A 133 13.77 -4.79 10.77
N GLY A 134 12.84 -5.73 11.02
CA GLY A 134 12.63 -6.87 10.13
C GLY A 134 12.11 -6.47 8.74
N TYR A 135 11.42 -5.33 8.62
CA TYR A 135 11.09 -4.75 7.32
C TYR A 135 12.30 -4.12 6.63
N LEU A 136 13.17 -3.43 7.36
CA LEU A 136 14.41 -2.86 6.80
C LEU A 136 15.34 -3.96 6.28
N GLU A 137 15.49 -5.05 7.03
CA GLU A 137 16.24 -6.23 6.61
C GLU A 137 15.67 -6.85 5.33
N TYR A 138 14.34 -7.01 5.28
CA TYR A 138 13.67 -7.50 4.08
C TYR A 138 13.91 -6.59 2.86
N ILE A 139 13.87 -5.26 3.05
CA ILE A 139 14.13 -4.29 1.99
C ILE A 139 15.56 -4.43 1.48
N ALA A 140 16.54 -4.53 2.39
CA ALA A 140 17.95 -4.72 2.04
C ALA A 140 18.16 -6.02 1.22
N GLU A 141 17.60 -7.13 1.69
CA GLU A 141 17.65 -8.43 0.99
C GLU A 141 16.99 -8.37 -0.40
N HIS A 142 15.86 -7.67 -0.50
CA HIS A 142 15.16 -7.50 -1.77
C HIS A 142 16.02 -6.71 -2.77
N ASP A 143 16.66 -5.62 -2.34
CA ASP A 143 17.51 -4.81 -3.20
C ASP A 143 18.78 -5.54 -3.64
N ASP A 144 19.41 -6.26 -2.71
CA ASP A 144 20.50 -7.19 -3.01
C ASP A 144 20.10 -8.22 -4.06
N TYR A 145 18.90 -8.78 -3.94
CA TYR A 145 18.36 -9.70 -4.93
C TYR A 145 18.17 -9.02 -6.29
N ARG A 146 17.65 -7.79 -6.34
CA ARG A 146 17.47 -7.01 -7.58
C ARG A 146 18.79 -6.68 -8.26
N LEU A 147 19.83 -6.37 -7.48
CA LEU A 147 21.17 -6.13 -8.00
C LEU A 147 21.77 -7.39 -8.64
N ARG A 148 21.62 -8.54 -7.98
CA ARG A 148 22.08 -9.84 -8.48
C ARG A 148 21.22 -10.41 -9.61
N ASN A 149 19.97 -9.96 -9.72
CA ASN A 149 19.01 -10.37 -10.72
C ASN A 149 18.43 -9.14 -11.44
N PRO A 150 19.24 -8.43 -12.26
CA PRO A 150 18.75 -7.28 -12.99
C PRO A 150 17.55 -7.69 -13.84
N VAL A 151 16.45 -6.95 -13.72
CA VAL A 151 15.30 -7.16 -14.59
C VAL A 151 15.78 -6.91 -16.00
N GLN A 152 15.84 -7.96 -16.82
CA GLN A 152 16.12 -7.80 -18.24
C GLN A 152 14.98 -6.95 -18.83
N THR A 153 15.26 -5.66 -19.01
CA THR A 153 14.40 -4.71 -19.72
C THR A 153 14.43 -4.94 -21.21
N ASN A 154 15.27 -5.88 -21.69
CA ASN A 154 15.10 -6.46 -23.00
C ASN A 154 13.62 -6.80 -23.13
N PRO A 155 12.89 -6.18 -24.09
CA PRO A 155 11.52 -6.59 -24.34
C PRO A 155 11.66 -8.08 -24.50
N LYS A 156 11.00 -8.86 -23.63
CA LYS A 156 10.96 -10.30 -23.83
C LYS A 156 10.61 -10.40 -25.30
N THR A 157 11.55 -10.88 -26.11
CA THR A 157 11.19 -11.57 -27.32
C THR A 157 10.24 -12.61 -26.75
N LYS A 158 8.93 -12.30 -26.76
CA LYS A 158 7.88 -13.28 -26.53
C LYS A 158 8.41 -14.42 -27.34
N LYS A 159 8.84 -15.54 -26.70
CA LYS A 159 9.52 -16.62 -27.42
C LYS A 159 8.70 -16.82 -28.68
N LYS A 160 9.17 -16.28 -29.81
CA LYS A 160 8.30 -16.10 -30.99
C LYS A 160 8.06 -17.50 -31.59
N ASP A 161 8.88 -18.43 -31.11
CA ASP A 161 9.01 -19.85 -31.42
C ASP A 161 8.50 -20.77 -30.30
N SER A 162 7.86 -20.24 -29.24
CA SER A 162 7.10 -21.10 -28.32
C SER A 162 5.86 -21.57 -29.07
N THR A 163 5.91 -22.78 -29.64
CA THR A 163 4.77 -23.40 -30.32
C THR A 163 3.49 -23.23 -29.49
N PRO A 164 2.38 -22.77 -30.11
CA PRO A 164 1.10 -22.66 -29.43
C PRO A 164 0.77 -24.00 -28.76
N PRO A 165 0.24 -23.99 -27.52
CA PRO A 165 -0.08 -25.25 -26.86
C PRO A 165 -1.11 -26.01 -27.71
N LYS A 166 -0.79 -27.26 -28.03
CA LYS A 166 -1.66 -28.12 -28.84
C LYS A 166 -3.06 -28.20 -28.23
N LYS A 167 -4.10 -28.01 -29.06
CA LYS A 167 -5.51 -28.06 -28.65
C LYS A 167 -5.79 -29.38 -27.91
N GLY A 168 -6.51 -29.28 -26.79
CA GLY A 168 -6.83 -30.43 -25.92
C GLY A 168 -5.84 -30.67 -24.78
N THR A 169 -4.62 -30.12 -24.82
CA THR A 169 -3.69 -30.22 -23.68
C THR A 169 -4.15 -29.42 -22.46
N ARG A 170 -3.70 -29.82 -21.27
CA ARG A 170 -3.94 -29.06 -20.02
C ARG A 170 -3.42 -27.62 -20.13
N ARG A 171 -2.30 -27.41 -20.83
CA ARG A 171 -1.71 -26.08 -21.10
C ARG A 171 -2.63 -25.22 -21.97
N TYR A 172 -3.22 -25.80 -23.02
CA TYR A 172 -4.19 -25.12 -23.89
C TYR A 172 -5.45 -24.70 -23.13
N LYS A 173 -6.06 -25.62 -22.37
CA LYS A 173 -7.26 -25.32 -21.55
C LYS A 173 -6.99 -24.21 -20.52
N LYS A 174 -5.81 -24.21 -19.89
CA LYS A 174 -5.39 -23.18 -18.92
C LYS A 174 -5.17 -21.81 -19.60
N GLN A 175 -4.65 -21.80 -20.83
CA GLN A 175 -4.49 -20.58 -21.60
C GLN A 175 -5.84 -19.98 -22.02
N GLN A 176 -6.75 -20.81 -22.54
CA GLN A 176 -8.10 -20.39 -22.91
C GLN A 176 -8.87 -19.78 -21.73
N ARG A 177 -8.88 -20.44 -20.55
CA ARG A 177 -9.49 -19.86 -19.34
C ARG A 177 -8.88 -18.50 -18.96
N ARG A 178 -7.56 -18.33 -19.11
CA ARG A 178 -6.90 -17.04 -18.83
C ARG A 178 -7.29 -15.97 -19.84
N GLU A 179 -7.42 -16.34 -21.11
CA GLU A 179 -7.87 -15.46 -22.18
C GLU A 179 -9.32 -15.06 -21.97
N GLU A 180 -10.23 -15.99 -21.66
CA GLU A 180 -11.63 -15.73 -21.30
C GLU A 180 -11.77 -14.80 -20.10
N ILE A 181 -11.01 -15.04 -19.02
CA ILE A 181 -11.02 -14.15 -17.85
C ILE A 181 -10.52 -12.75 -18.24
N ARG A 182 -9.47 -12.67 -19.07
CA ARG A 182 -8.92 -11.39 -19.50
C ARG A 182 -9.88 -10.64 -20.43
N THR A 183 -10.51 -11.31 -21.39
CA THR A 183 -11.49 -10.70 -22.28
C THR A 183 -12.72 -10.25 -21.50
N LYS A 184 -13.18 -11.03 -20.52
CA LYS A 184 -14.26 -10.64 -19.61
C LYS A 184 -13.90 -9.40 -18.79
N LYS A 185 -12.70 -9.35 -18.20
CA LYS A 185 -12.23 -8.15 -17.46
C LYS A 185 -12.13 -6.93 -18.38
N TYR A 186 -11.59 -7.11 -19.58
CA TYR A 186 -11.48 -6.04 -20.57
C TYR A 186 -12.84 -5.54 -21.05
N SER A 187 -13.81 -6.44 -21.29
CA SER A 187 -15.15 -6.05 -21.70
C SER A 187 -15.86 -5.27 -20.60
N ILE A 188 -15.77 -5.72 -19.34
CA ILE A 188 -16.33 -5.00 -18.19
C ILE A 188 -15.72 -3.60 -18.09
N ARG A 189 -14.39 -3.50 -18.16
CA ARG A 189 -13.70 -2.20 -18.10
C ARG A 189 -14.15 -1.28 -19.23
N ARG A 190 -14.15 -1.78 -20.48
CA ARG A 190 -14.61 -1.01 -21.64
C ARG A 190 -16.05 -0.54 -21.48
N THR A 191 -16.94 -1.36 -20.93
CA THR A 191 -18.33 -0.94 -20.67
C THR A 191 -18.43 0.15 -19.61
N LEU A 192 -17.65 0.07 -18.54
CA LEU A 192 -17.60 1.11 -17.50
C LEU A 192 -17.05 2.42 -18.07
N ASP A 193 -15.95 2.36 -18.82
CA ASP A 193 -15.37 3.53 -19.49
C ASP A 193 -16.37 4.22 -20.44
N LEU A 194 -17.20 3.43 -21.15
CA LEU A 194 -18.26 3.97 -22.01
C LEU A 194 -19.41 4.60 -21.22
N ILE A 195 -19.82 4.00 -20.10
CA ILE A 195 -20.85 4.54 -19.20
C ILE A 195 -20.40 5.88 -18.62
N ASP A 196 -19.16 5.95 -18.13
CA ASP A 196 -18.57 7.16 -17.58
C ASP A 196 -18.45 8.26 -18.65
N GLY A 197 -18.03 7.89 -19.88
CA GLY A 197 -18.00 8.80 -21.01
C GLY A 197 -19.38 9.38 -21.36
N LEU A 198 -20.44 8.58 -21.28
CA LEU A 198 -21.82 9.04 -21.53
C LEU A 198 -22.36 9.90 -20.37
N HIS A 199 -21.97 9.62 -19.12
CA HIS A 199 -22.30 10.47 -17.98
C HIS A 199 -21.66 11.85 -18.11
N CYS A 200 -20.38 11.94 -18.48
CA CYS A 200 -19.69 13.21 -18.72
C CYS A 200 -20.32 14.03 -19.86
N GLN A 201 -20.84 13.37 -20.90
CA GLN A 201 -21.55 14.05 -22.00
C GLN A 201 -22.93 14.59 -21.57
N LYS A 202 -23.63 13.91 -20.66
CA LYS A 202 -24.95 14.34 -20.17
C LYS A 202 -24.87 15.46 -19.13
N THR A 203 -23.79 15.58 -18.37
CA THR A 203 -23.65 16.59 -17.31
C THR A 203 -23.05 17.91 -17.77
N GLY A 204 -22.64 18.05 -19.04
CA GLY A 204 -22.21 19.33 -19.61
C GLY A 204 -20.99 19.98 -18.95
N LEU A 205 -20.28 19.28 -18.08
CA LEU A 205 -19.04 19.76 -17.48
C LEU A 205 -17.87 19.40 -18.40
N GLN A 206 -17.43 20.38 -19.19
CA GLN A 206 -16.14 20.27 -19.85
C GLN A 206 -15.02 20.21 -18.80
N PRO A 207 -14.08 19.27 -18.91
CA PRO A 207 -12.90 19.26 -18.04
C PRO A 207 -11.99 20.46 -18.37
N ALA A 208 -11.52 21.14 -17.33
CA ALA A 208 -10.44 22.13 -17.37
C ALA A 208 -9.06 21.47 -17.42
#